data_AF-A0A349Z6L0-F1
#
_entry.id   AF-A0A349Z6L0-F1
#
_cell.length_a   1.000
_cell.length_b   1.000
_cell.length_c   1.000
_cell.angle_alpha   90.00
_cell.angle_beta   90.00
_cell.angle_gamma   90.00
#
_symmetry.space_group_name_H-M   'P 1'
#
loop_
_entity.id
_entity.type
_entity.pdbx_description
1 polymer ?
#
loop_
_entity_poly.entity_id
_entity_poly.type
_entity_poly.pdbx_seq_one_letter_code
_entity_poly.pdbx_strand_id
1 'polypeptide(L)'
;MKMLKRQSGFSLIEIMVVLLIIGILASMVAPQILGNQEEAQLKKAAVDIQQLESALEMYKLKSNRFPTTEQGLDALVSAPTL
;
A
#
# COMPACT_ATOMS: atom_id res chain seq x y z
N MET A 1 -4.17 21.95 58.03
CA MET A 1 -4.32 20.49 57.95
C MET A 1 -4.83 20.16 56.53
N LYS A 2 -3.97 19.69 55.62
CA LYS A 2 -4.36 19.39 54.23
C LYS A 2 -5.04 18.02 54.19
N MET A 3 -6.34 17.99 53.92
CA MET A 3 -7.08 16.75 53.70
C MET A 3 -6.62 16.12 52.38
N LEU A 4 -5.97 14.95 52.44
CA LEU A 4 -5.70 14.14 51.26
C LEU A 4 -7.05 13.67 50.69
N LYS A 5 -7.39 14.12 49.47
CA LYS A 5 -8.54 13.60 48.74
C LYS A 5 -8.29 12.11 48.47
N ARG A 6 -9.22 11.24 48.90
CA ARG A 6 -9.21 9.83 48.52
C ARG A 6 -9.42 9.72 47.01
N GLN A 7 -8.47 9.08 46.33
CA GLN A 7 -8.57 8.76 44.92
C GLN A 7 -9.52 7.57 44.77
N SER A 8 -10.67 7.78 44.12
CA SER A 8 -11.59 6.70 43.75
C SER A 8 -10.97 5.89 42.61
N GLY A 9 -10.80 4.58 42.82
CA GLY A 9 -10.39 3.64 41.76
C GLY A 9 -11.56 3.27 40.84
N PHE A 10 -11.23 2.58 39.74
CA PHE A 10 -12.21 2.09 38.76
C PHE A 10 -13.02 0.90 39.30
N SER A 11 -14.26 0.79 38.85
CA SER A 11 -15.11 -0.38 39.07
C SER A 11 -14.84 -1.49 38.05
N LEU A 12 -15.15 -2.74 38.41
CA LEU A 12 -15.10 -3.87 37.47
C LEU A 12 -16.07 -3.66 36.29
N ILE A 13 -17.24 -3.05 36.55
CA ILE A 13 -18.24 -2.76 35.52
C ILE A 13 -17.68 -1.76 34.48
N GLU A 14 -16.97 -0.71 34.90
CA GLU A 14 -16.33 0.23 33.97
C GLU A 14 -15.33 -0.47 33.04
N ILE A 15 -14.51 -1.37 33.59
CA ILE A 15 -13.55 -2.14 32.77
C ILE A 15 -14.30 -3.04 31.78
N MET A 16 -15.39 -3.69 32.20
CA MET A 16 -16.21 -4.51 31.30
C MET A 16 -16.81 -3.71 30.14
N VAL A 17 -17.33 -2.51 30.42
CA VAL A 17 -17.88 -1.63 29.39
C VAL A 17 -16.80 -1.19 28.41
N VAL A 18 -15.59 -0.86 28.89
CA VAL A 18 -14.46 -0.49 28.03
C VAL A 18 -14.04 -1.67 27.13
N LEU A 19 -13.95 -2.89 27.68
CA LEU A 19 -13.61 -4.08 26.89
C LEU A 19 -14.66 -4.39 25.83
N LEU A 20 -15.95 -4.17 26.13
CA LEU A 20 -17.04 -4.31 25.16
C LEU A 20 -16.88 -3.31 24.00
N ILE A 21 -16.62 -2.03 24.30
CA ILE A 21 -16.42 -0.99 23.28
C ILE A 21 -15.20 -1.34 22.41
N ILE A 22 -14.08 -1.75 23.02
CA ILE A 22 -12.87 -2.17 22.28
C ILE A 22 -13.19 -3.37 21.38
N GLY A 23 -13.95 -4.36 21.86
CA GLY A 23 -14.35 -5.52 21.07
C GLY A 23 -15.19 -5.18 19.84
N ILE A 24 -16.15 -4.24 19.98
CA ILE A 24 -16.98 -3.75 18.87
C ILE A 24 -16.13 -2.99 17.84
N LEU A 25 -15.24 -2.11 18.29
CA LEU A 25 -14.37 -1.36 17.38
C LEU A 25 -13.38 -2.27 16.65
N ALA A 26 -12.81 -3.25 17.35
CA ALA A 26 -11.86 -4.20 16.75
C ALA A 26 -12.51 -5.05 15.65
N SER A 27 -13.78 -5.47 15.82
CA SER A 27 -14.49 -6.27 14.81
C SER A 27 -14.81 -5.48 13.54
N MET A 28 -15.03 -4.16 13.65
CA MET A 28 -15.26 -3.28 12.49
C MET A 28 -13.99 -2.97 11.70
N VAL A 29 -12.84 -2.80 12.38
CA VAL A 29 -11.58 -2.39 11.75
C VAL A 29 -10.85 -3.56 11.09
N ALA A 30 -10.92 -4.77 11.68
CA ALA A 30 -10.23 -5.95 11.16
C ALA A 30 -10.45 -6.27 9.65
N PRO A 31 -11.69 -6.22 9.10
CA PRO A 31 -11.91 -6.54 7.69
C PRO A 31 -11.39 -5.46 6.72
N GLN A 32 -11.18 -4.22 7.15
CA GLN A 32 -10.75 -3.12 6.26
C GLN A 32 -9.29 -3.25 5.80
N ILE A 33 -8.46 -3.99 6.52
CA ILE A 33 -7.03 -4.14 6.24
C ILE A 33 -6.76 -5.20 5.15
N LEU A 34 -7.68 -6.15 4.98
CA LEU A 34 -7.57 -7.27 4.04
C LEU A 34 -8.25 -7.00 2.69
N GLY A 35 -8.81 -5.80 2.50
CA GLY A 35 -9.55 -5.44 1.30
C GLY A 35 -8.66 -5.11 0.10
N ASN A 36 -8.84 -5.88 -0.98
CA ASN A 36 -8.52 -5.53 -2.37
C ASN A 36 -7.05 -5.56 -2.78
N GLN A 37 -6.22 -6.39 -2.16
CA GLN A 37 -4.84 -6.58 -2.59
C GLN A 37 -4.73 -7.08 -4.05
N GLU A 38 -5.65 -7.93 -4.49
CA GLU A 38 -5.70 -8.41 -5.89
C GLU A 38 -6.05 -7.29 -6.86
N GLU A 39 -7.08 -6.49 -6.56
CA GLU A 39 -7.48 -5.35 -7.40
C GLU A 39 -6.36 -4.30 -7.50
N ALA A 40 -5.66 -4.05 -6.38
CA ALA A 40 -4.50 -3.16 -6.36
C ALA A 40 -3.35 -3.69 -7.23
N GLN A 41 -3.08 -5.00 -7.19
CA GLN A 41 -2.08 -5.63 -8.06
C GLN A 41 -2.45 -5.53 -9.54
N LEU A 42 -3.72 -5.77 -9.89
CA LEU A 42 -4.20 -5.63 -11.27
C LEU A 42 -4.08 -4.19 -11.77
N LYS A 43 -4.48 -3.21 -10.96
CA LYS A 43 -4.32 -1.78 -11.28
C LYS A 43 -2.85 -1.39 -11.44
N LYS A 44 -1.98 -1.89 -10.56
CA LYS A 44 -0.54 -1.65 -10.66
C LYS A 44 0.03 -2.22 -11.95
N ALA A 45 -0.30 -3.47 -12.30
CA ALA A 45 0.15 -4.08 -13.54
C ALA A 45 -0.30 -3.29 -14.78
N ALA A 46 -1.54 -2.79 -14.82
CA ALA A 46 -2.02 -1.96 -15.91
C ALA A 46 -1.23 -0.65 -16.06
N VAL A 47 -0.91 0.00 -14.94
CA VAL A 47 -0.07 1.21 -14.91
C VAL A 47 1.36 0.91 -15.36
N ASP A 48 1.94 -0.19 -14.90
CA ASP A 48 3.30 -0.61 -15.27
C ASP A 48 3.38 -0.91 -16.78
N ILE A 49 2.37 -1.58 -17.37
CA ILE A 49 2.28 -1.82 -18.82
C ILE A 49 2.27 -0.49 -19.60
N GLN A 50 1.46 0.48 -19.19
CA GLN A 50 1.39 1.78 -19.87
C GLN A 50 2.72 2.55 -19.81
N GLN A 51 3.44 2.45 -18.68
CA GLN A 51 4.77 3.05 -18.55
C GLN A 51 5.79 2.36 -19.46
N LEU A 52 5.73 1.03 -19.57
CA LEU A 52 6.60 0.26 -20.46
C LEU A 52 6.33 0.59 -21.95
N GLU A 53 5.08 0.71 -22.36
CA GLU A 53 4.70 1.14 -23.71
C GLU A 53 5.29 2.51 -24.03
N SER A 54 5.13 3.47 -23.12
CA SER A 54 5.68 4.83 -23.27
C SER A 54 7.21 4.82 -23.39
N ALA A 55 7.89 3.99 -22.60
CA ALA A 55 9.35 3.84 -22.66
C ALA A 55 9.80 3.21 -23.99
N LEU A 56 9.06 2.22 -24.50
CA LEU A 56 9.32 1.58 -25.80
C LEU A 56 9.16 2.57 -26.95
N GLU A 57 8.11 3.40 -26.92
CA GLU A 57 7.91 4.47 -27.91
C GLU A 57 9.06 5.47 -27.90
N MET A 58 9.51 5.89 -26.70
CA MET A 58 10.64 6.79 -26.54
C MET A 58 11.94 6.17 -27.06
N TYR A 59 12.18 4.88 -26.79
CA TYR A 59 13.34 4.17 -27.31
C TYR A 59 13.31 4.12 -28.85
N LYS A 60 12.14 3.82 -29.44
CA LYS A 60 11.97 3.84 -30.89
C LYS A 60 12.19 5.23 -31.47
N LEU A 61 11.73 6.29 -30.81
CA LEU A 61 11.95 7.66 -31.26
C LEU A 61 13.45 8.00 -31.33
N LYS A 62 14.25 7.50 -30.39
CA LYS A 62 15.70 7.74 -30.35
C LYS A 62 16.51 6.84 -31.29
N SER A 63 16.13 5.58 -31.38
CA SER A 63 16.93 4.54 -32.07
C SER A 63 16.35 4.14 -33.43
N ASN A 64 15.20 4.72 -33.81
CA ASN A 64 14.39 4.39 -34.98
C ASN A 64 13.94 2.90 -35.06
N ARG A 65 14.09 2.15 -33.97
CA ARG A 65 13.75 0.72 -33.86
C ARG A 65 13.39 0.38 -32.41
N PHE A 66 12.59 -0.67 -32.22
CA PHE A 66 12.35 -1.23 -30.88
C PHE A 66 13.54 -2.09 -30.40
N PRO A 67 13.68 -2.34 -29.09
CA PRO A 67 14.66 -3.28 -28.57
C PRO A 67 14.41 -4.69 -29.09
N THR A 68 15.47 -5.48 -29.25
CA THR A 68 15.34 -6.93 -29.53
C THR A 68 15.05 -7.71 -28.25
N THR A 69 14.53 -8.93 -28.39
CA THR A 69 14.29 -9.81 -27.23
C THR A 69 15.56 -10.07 -26.42
N GLU A 70 16.72 -10.14 -27.07
CA GLU A 70 18.02 -10.34 -26.41
C GLU A 70 18.47 -9.12 -25.60
N GLN A 71 18.10 -7.91 -26.03
CA GLN A 71 18.38 -6.67 -25.30
C GLN A 71 17.44 -6.48 -24.10
N GLY A 72 16.24 -7.06 -24.16
CA GLY A 72 15.27 -7.04 -23.07
C GLY A 72 14.85 -5.63 -22.63
N LEU A 73 14.41 -5.54 -21.38
CA LEU A 73 13.95 -4.27 -20.76
C LEU A 73 15.12 -3.37 -20.34
N ASP A 74 16.34 -3.89 -20.23
CA ASP A 74 17.53 -3.12 -19.85
C ASP A 74 17.85 -2.03 -20.88
N ALA A 75 17.49 -2.25 -22.15
CA ALA A 75 17.57 -1.26 -23.22
C ALA A 75 16.68 -0.02 -23.00
N LEU A 76 15.67 -0.10 -22.12
CA LEU A 76 14.85 1.04 -21.75
C LEU A 76 15.49 1.92 -20.67
N VAL A 77 16.48 1.39 -19.95
CA VAL A 77 17.18 2.09 -18.85
C VAL A 77 18.50 2.69 -19.33
N SER A 78 19.24 1.95 -20.15
CA SER A 78 20.54 2.39 -20.69
C SER A 78 20.40 2.87 -22.13
N ALA A 79 21.07 3.98 -22.47
CA ALA A 79 21.15 4.42 -23.86
C ALA A 79 21.76 3.32 -24.73
N PRO A 80 21.29 3.10 -25.97
CA PRO A 80 21.84 2.08 -26.84
C PRO A 80 23.33 2.36 -27.05
N THR A 81 24.19 1.44 -26.63
CA THR A 81 25.58 1.40 -27.07
C THR A 81 25.59 1.01 -28.54
N LEU A 82 26.24 1.85 -29.36
CA LEU A 82 26.40 1.65 -30.81
C LEU A 82 26.97 0.27 -31.14
#